data_AF-A0A962YCA3-F1
#
_entry.id   AF-A0A962YCA3-F1
#
_cell.length_a   1.000
_cell.length_b   1.000
_cell.length_c   1.000
_cell.angle_alpha   90.00
_cell.angle_beta   90.00
_cell.angle_gamma   90.00
#
_symmetry.space_group_name_H-M   'P 1'
#
loop_
_entity.id
_entity.type
_entity.pdbx_description
1 polymer ?
#
loop_
_entity_poly.entity_id
_entity_poly.type
_entity_poly.pdbx_seq_one_letter_code
_entity_poly.pdbx_strand_id
1 'polypeptide(L)'
;GRSTTALPNLQGRAPMHPGRGPGLTSRRLGQRGGVEMVTLSEAQMPNHTHTLRAANIPIGSVQAPTNQRAYNRSSGGNAYNTETTSNLVDMNSAGLPNTGGSQAHNNLQPFLTMNFIIALVGLYPSRS
;
A
#
# COMPACT_ATOMS: atom_id res chain seq x y z
N GLY A 1 -47.89 13.05 -8.85
CA GLY A 1 -46.94 12.79 -7.75
C GLY A 1 -45.91 11.81 -8.22
N ARG A 2 -44.62 12.03 -7.95
CA ARG A 2 -43.56 11.05 -8.23
C ARG A 2 -43.52 10.04 -7.08
N SER A 3 -43.80 8.78 -7.36
CA SER A 3 -44.00 7.68 -6.41
C SER A 3 -42.73 6.88 -6.07
N THR A 4 -41.55 7.27 -6.57
CA THR A 4 -40.29 6.62 -6.15
C THR A 4 -39.60 7.48 -5.11
N THR A 5 -39.77 7.13 -3.84
CA THR A 5 -38.83 7.56 -2.79
C THR A 5 -37.48 6.99 -3.17
N ALA A 6 -36.58 7.83 -3.69
CA ALA A 6 -35.23 7.43 -4.08
C ALA A 6 -34.37 7.19 -2.82
N LEU A 7 -34.75 6.18 -2.03
CA LEU A 7 -34.11 5.84 -0.77
C LEU A 7 -32.62 5.51 -1.00
N PRO A 8 -31.71 5.99 -0.14
CA PRO A 8 -30.31 5.62 -0.22
C PRO A 8 -30.12 4.11 -0.04
N ASN A 9 -29.51 3.43 -1.02
CA ASN A 9 -29.03 2.07 -0.83
C ASN A 9 -27.70 2.10 -0.06
N LEU A 10 -27.71 1.66 1.21
CA LEU A 10 -26.57 1.59 2.11
C LEU A 10 -25.93 0.19 2.23
N GLN A 11 -26.37 -0.80 1.45
CA GLN A 11 -25.74 -2.12 1.45
C GLN A 11 -24.28 -2.02 0.99
N GLY A 12 -23.36 -2.55 1.80
CA GLY A 12 -21.92 -2.47 1.54
C GLY A 12 -21.34 -1.05 1.63
N ARG A 13 -21.98 -0.13 2.35
CA ARG A 13 -21.52 1.28 2.47
C ARG A 13 -21.33 1.71 3.91
N ALA A 14 -20.30 2.52 4.14
CA ALA A 14 -20.15 3.30 5.36
C ALA A 14 -20.86 4.66 5.21
N PRO A 15 -21.83 5.01 6.09
CA PRO A 15 -22.50 6.31 6.04
C PRO A 15 -21.56 7.44 6.47
N MET A 16 -21.75 8.63 5.90
CA MET A 16 -20.99 9.84 6.23
C MET A 16 -21.89 11.07 6.07
N HIS A 17 -21.72 12.05 6.96
CA HIS A 17 -22.58 13.24 7.03
C HIS A 17 -22.41 14.14 5.79
N PRO A 18 -23.50 14.62 5.16
CA PRO A 18 -23.39 15.62 4.10
C PRO A 18 -22.89 16.96 4.66
N GLY A 19 -22.29 17.80 3.81
CA GLY A 19 -21.94 19.16 4.19
C GLY A 19 -20.69 19.72 3.53
N ARG A 20 -20.21 20.84 4.08
CA ARG A 20 -18.99 21.54 3.67
C ARG A 20 -18.28 22.07 4.91
N GLY A 21 -17.66 21.17 5.67
CA GLY A 21 -16.84 21.54 6.82
C GLY A 21 -15.60 22.36 6.39
N PRO A 22 -15.07 23.24 7.25
CA PRO A 22 -13.84 23.97 6.97
C PRO A 22 -12.68 23.01 6.63
N GLY A 23 -11.96 23.27 5.53
CA GLY A 23 -10.86 22.42 5.07
C GLY A 23 -11.27 21.07 4.46
N LEU A 24 -12.57 20.75 4.37
CA LEU A 24 -13.05 19.50 3.81
C LEU A 24 -13.63 19.67 2.40
N THR A 25 -13.60 18.58 1.64
CA THR A 25 -14.33 18.49 0.37
C THR A 25 -15.83 18.53 0.61
N SER A 26 -16.57 19.28 -0.22
CA SER A 26 -18.03 19.33 -0.11
C SER A 26 -18.64 17.98 -0.50
N ARG A 27 -19.61 17.50 0.29
CA ARG A 27 -20.31 16.23 0.11
C ARG A 27 -21.80 16.48 0.02
N ARG A 28 -22.42 16.15 -1.12
CA ARG A 28 -23.87 16.25 -1.31
C ARG A 28 -24.56 15.06 -0.65
N LEU A 29 -25.77 15.26 -0.15
CA LEU A 29 -26.58 14.15 0.36
C LEU A 29 -26.81 13.11 -0.75
N GLY A 30 -26.61 11.83 -0.41
CA GLY A 30 -26.72 10.72 -1.37
C GLY A 30 -25.51 10.54 -2.30
N GLN A 31 -24.49 11.40 -2.21
CA GLN A 31 -23.24 11.23 -2.97
C GLN A 31 -22.54 9.93 -2.54
N ARG A 32 -22.09 9.16 -3.54
CA ARG A 32 -21.32 7.93 -3.35
C ARG A 32 -19.84 8.19 -3.61
N GLY A 33 -18.97 7.46 -2.93
CA GLY A 33 -17.52 7.51 -3.11
C GLY A 33 -16.81 6.43 -2.29
N GLY A 34 -15.48 6.44 -2.33
CA GLY A 34 -14.63 5.44 -1.68
C GLY A 34 -14.39 4.20 -2.56
N VAL A 35 -13.40 3.40 -2.14
CA VAL A 35 -13.01 2.12 -2.76
C VAL A 35 -12.61 1.13 -1.67
N GLU A 36 -12.94 -0.15 -1.86
CA GLU A 36 -12.65 -1.21 -0.89
C GLU A 36 -11.22 -1.73 -1.00
N MET A 37 -10.64 -1.66 -2.19
CA MET A 37 -9.29 -2.12 -2.50
C MET A 37 -8.51 -1.00 -3.19
N VAL A 38 -7.23 -0.84 -2.85
CA VAL A 38 -6.32 0.13 -3.46
C VAL A 38 -5.05 -0.59 -3.88
N THR A 39 -4.59 -0.34 -5.10
CA THR A 39 -3.27 -0.78 -5.56
C THR A 39 -2.32 0.41 -5.44
N LEU A 40 -1.18 0.20 -4.78
CA LEU A 40 -0.15 1.23 -4.70
C LEU A 40 0.50 1.45 -6.06
N SER A 41 0.63 2.73 -6.42
CA SER A 41 1.45 3.19 -7.54
C SER A 41 2.82 3.61 -7.05
N GLU A 42 3.80 3.67 -7.96
CA GLU A 42 5.15 4.16 -7.64
C GLU A 42 5.13 5.57 -7.03
N ALA A 43 4.24 6.45 -7.49
CA ALA A 43 4.10 7.81 -6.96
C ALA A 43 3.62 7.86 -5.49
N GLN A 44 3.07 6.76 -4.97
CA GLN A 44 2.63 6.62 -3.58
C GLN A 44 3.69 5.97 -2.68
N MET A 45 4.86 5.61 -3.24
CA MET A 45 5.98 5.04 -2.49
C MET A 45 7.11 6.06 -2.36
N PRO A 46 7.76 6.17 -1.18
CA PRO A 46 8.97 6.97 -1.06
C PRO A 46 10.07 6.48 -2.00
N ASN A 47 10.78 7.44 -2.60
CA ASN A 47 11.96 7.12 -3.41
C ASN A 47 13.02 6.45 -2.52
N HIS A 48 13.51 5.30 -2.97
CA HIS A 48 14.55 4.53 -2.31
C HIS A 48 15.41 3.83 -3.37
N THR A 49 16.62 3.44 -3.00
CA THR A 49 17.55 2.74 -3.90
C THR A 49 18.17 1.55 -3.21
N HIS A 50 18.44 0.49 -3.98
CA HIS A 50 19.22 -0.65 -3.54
C HIS A 50 20.54 -0.65 -4.31
N THR A 51 21.65 -0.74 -3.58
CA THR A 51 22.98 -0.88 -4.17
C THR A 51 23.60 -2.18 -3.70
N LEU A 52 23.91 -3.06 -4.64
CA LEU A 52 24.68 -4.27 -4.38
C LEU A 52 26.12 -4.03 -4.81
N ARG A 53 27.06 -4.29 -3.91
CA ARG A 53 28.49 -4.06 -4.13
C ARG A 53 29.30 -5.31 -3.84
N ALA A 54 30.40 -5.46 -4.57
CA ALA A 54 31.40 -6.50 -4.34
C ALA A 54 32.79 -5.87 -4.23
N ALA A 55 33.64 -6.42 -3.36
CA ALA A 55 35.06 -6.15 -3.38
C ALA A 55 35.67 -6.73 -4.66
N ASN A 56 36.55 -5.98 -5.32
CA ASN A 56 37.16 -6.40 -6.59
C ASN A 56 38.62 -6.91 -6.43
N ILE A 57 39.31 -6.51 -5.36
CA ILE A 57 40.70 -6.91 -5.06
C ILE A 57 40.89 -6.98 -3.53
N PRO A 58 41.61 -7.99 -3.00
CA PRO A 58 42.05 -9.23 -3.67
C PRO A 58 40.86 -10.17 -3.93
N ILE A 59 41.08 -11.30 -4.62
CA ILE A 59 40.05 -12.34 -4.83
C ILE A 59 39.46 -12.85 -3.51
N GLY A 60 38.28 -13.47 -3.56
CA GLY A 60 37.64 -14.05 -2.39
C GLY A 60 38.55 -15.05 -1.65
N SER A 61 38.55 -14.96 -0.32
CA SER A 61 39.39 -15.76 0.59
C SER A 61 38.59 -16.59 1.59
N VAL A 62 37.28 -16.36 1.68
CA VAL A 62 36.39 -17.04 2.62
C VAL A 62 35.12 -17.55 1.93
N GLN A 63 34.63 -18.72 2.36
CA GLN A 63 33.46 -19.39 1.77
C GLN A 63 32.15 -19.00 2.47
N ALA A 64 32.16 -18.85 3.79
CA ALA A 64 30.93 -18.62 4.55
C ALA A 64 30.50 -17.13 4.48
N PRO A 65 29.21 -16.83 4.30
CA PRO A 65 28.71 -15.47 4.46
C PRO A 65 28.65 -15.08 5.94
N THR A 66 28.95 -13.82 6.26
CA THR A 66 28.66 -13.19 7.56
C THR A 66 28.33 -11.71 7.34
N ASN A 67 27.80 -11.03 8.36
CA ASN A 67 27.56 -9.58 8.32
C ASN A 67 28.84 -8.73 8.26
N GLN A 68 30.01 -9.34 8.37
CA GLN A 68 31.32 -8.69 8.30
C GLN A 68 32.08 -9.04 7.01
N ARG A 69 31.37 -9.51 5.97
CA ARG A 69 31.96 -9.94 4.71
C ARG A 69 31.21 -9.33 3.53
N ALA A 70 31.94 -9.01 2.47
CA ALA A 70 31.36 -8.57 1.20
C ALA A 70 31.50 -9.67 0.15
N TYR A 71 30.63 -9.62 -0.87
CA TYR A 71 30.80 -10.42 -2.08
C TYR A 71 32.11 -10.08 -2.76
N ASN A 72 32.71 -11.06 -3.46
CA ASN A 72 33.92 -10.87 -4.23
C ASN A 72 33.95 -11.83 -5.42
N ARG A 73 34.91 -11.65 -6.33
CA ARG A 73 35.24 -12.62 -7.37
C ARG A 73 35.64 -13.95 -6.72
N SER A 74 34.88 -14.99 -7.02
CA SER A 74 35.07 -16.31 -6.43
C SER A 74 36.28 -17.04 -7.02
N SER A 75 37.04 -17.73 -6.17
CA SER A 75 38.10 -18.65 -6.56
C SER A 75 38.14 -19.83 -5.58
N GLY A 76 38.20 -21.06 -6.07
CA GLY A 76 38.26 -22.26 -5.21
C GLY A 76 37.08 -22.40 -4.23
N GLY A 77 35.91 -21.82 -4.55
CA GLY A 77 34.73 -21.79 -3.68
C GLY A 77 34.69 -20.63 -2.68
N ASN A 78 35.74 -19.80 -2.61
CA ASN A 78 35.78 -18.62 -1.77
C ASN A 78 35.11 -17.43 -2.47
N ALA A 79 33.84 -17.16 -2.17
CA ALA A 79 33.05 -16.09 -2.80
C ALA A 79 33.01 -14.77 -2.00
N TYR A 80 33.65 -14.73 -0.83
CA TYR A 80 33.57 -13.59 0.09
C TYR A 80 34.96 -13.10 0.50
N ASN A 81 35.04 -11.85 0.95
CA ASN A 81 36.23 -11.23 1.52
C ASN A 81 35.85 -10.49 2.83
N THR A 82 36.80 -10.36 3.75
CA THR A 82 36.69 -9.56 4.98
C THR A 82 36.76 -8.05 4.73
N GLU A 83 37.26 -7.63 3.57
CA GLU A 83 37.18 -6.24 3.13
C GLU A 83 35.73 -5.87 2.79
N THR A 84 35.19 -4.89 3.53
CA THR A 84 33.78 -4.48 3.46
C THR A 84 33.60 -2.99 3.20
N THR A 85 34.69 -2.23 3.11
CA THR A 85 34.66 -0.77 3.05
C THR A 85 35.52 -0.17 1.94
N SER A 86 36.57 -0.87 1.51
CA SER A 86 37.49 -0.45 0.46
C SER A 86 37.34 -1.32 -0.80
N ASN A 87 37.76 -0.79 -1.96
CA ASN A 87 37.75 -1.50 -3.25
C ASN A 87 36.39 -2.12 -3.66
N LEU A 88 35.29 -1.53 -3.18
CA LEU A 88 33.94 -1.91 -3.54
C LEU A 88 33.58 -1.35 -4.91
N VAL A 89 33.00 -2.20 -5.75
CA VAL A 89 32.48 -1.83 -7.07
C VAL A 89 31.01 -2.23 -7.12
N ASP A 90 30.19 -1.41 -7.77
CA ASP A 90 28.78 -1.71 -7.97
C ASP A 90 28.63 -2.96 -8.85
N MET A 91 27.77 -3.88 -8.41
CA MET A 91 27.43 -5.07 -9.17
C MET A 91 26.38 -4.74 -10.24
N ASN A 92 26.24 -5.62 -11.24
CA ASN A 92 25.24 -5.47 -12.28
C ASN A 92 23.82 -5.42 -11.66
N SER A 93 23.01 -4.45 -12.09
CA SER A 93 21.64 -4.23 -11.62
C SER A 93 20.71 -5.42 -11.86
N ALA A 94 21.03 -6.31 -12.80
CA ALA A 94 20.31 -7.58 -12.99
C ALA A 94 20.32 -8.48 -11.73
N GLY A 95 21.26 -8.27 -10.80
CA GLY A 95 21.28 -8.94 -9.49
C GLY A 95 20.32 -8.35 -8.44
N LEU A 96 19.70 -7.20 -8.73
CA LEU A 96 18.71 -6.53 -7.90
C LEU A 96 17.42 -6.24 -8.72
N PRO A 97 16.72 -7.27 -9.21
CA PRO A 97 15.47 -7.05 -9.92
C PRO A 97 14.42 -6.42 -9.00
N ASN A 98 13.59 -5.55 -9.56
CA ASN A 98 12.42 -5.03 -8.85
C ASN A 98 11.48 -6.18 -8.49
N THR A 99 10.90 -6.11 -7.30
CA THR A 99 9.90 -7.06 -6.82
C THR A 99 8.62 -6.34 -6.44
N GLY A 100 7.50 -7.06 -6.47
CA GLY A 100 6.17 -6.51 -6.21
C GLY A 100 5.20 -6.90 -7.33
N GLY A 101 4.05 -7.48 -6.95
CA GLY A 101 3.07 -7.99 -7.90
C GLY A 101 1.97 -6.98 -8.29
N SER A 102 2.09 -5.71 -7.89
CA SER A 102 1.03 -4.70 -8.05
C SER A 102 -0.35 -5.20 -7.58
N GLN A 103 -0.37 -5.96 -6.49
CA GLN A 103 -1.60 -6.51 -5.92
C GLN A 103 -2.29 -5.45 -5.06
N ALA A 104 -3.61 -5.40 -5.15
CA ALA A 104 -4.40 -4.48 -4.34
C ALA A 104 -4.41 -4.92 -2.87
N HIS A 105 -4.36 -3.96 -1.96
CA HIS A 105 -4.55 -4.19 -0.52
C HIS A 105 -5.94 -3.75 -0.06
N ASN A 106 -6.42 -4.35 1.02
CA ASN A 106 -7.67 -3.94 1.66
C ASN A 106 -7.57 -2.49 2.18
N ASN A 107 -8.56 -1.68 1.83
CA ASN A 107 -8.73 -0.30 2.27
C ASN A 107 -9.92 -0.14 3.25
N LEU A 108 -10.55 -1.24 3.65
CA LEU A 108 -11.59 -1.24 4.67
C LEU A 108 -10.96 -1.17 6.07
N GLN A 109 -11.34 -0.14 6.83
CA GLN A 109 -11.13 -0.11 8.28
C GLN A 109 -11.92 -1.24 8.96
N PRO A 110 -11.60 -1.63 10.21
CA PRO A 110 -12.45 -2.52 10.99
C PRO A 110 -13.91 -2.04 11.02
N PHE A 111 -14.86 -2.95 10.77
CA PHE A 111 -16.28 -2.63 10.69
C PHE A 111 -17.16 -3.72 11.30
N LEU A 112 -18.40 -3.33 11.60
CA LEU A 112 -19.49 -4.24 12.00
C LEU A 112 -20.61 -4.13 10.97
N THR A 113 -21.11 -5.27 10.50
CA THR A 113 -22.26 -5.31 9.58
C THR A 113 -23.55 -5.02 10.33
N MET A 114 -24.32 -4.04 9.86
CA MET A 114 -25.61 -3.65 10.45
C MET A 114 -26.69 -3.54 9.38
N ASN A 115 -27.94 -3.71 9.78
CA ASN A 115 -29.10 -3.44 8.95
C ASN A 115 -29.48 -1.96 9.04
N PHE A 116 -29.53 -1.27 7.90
CA PHE A 116 -30.07 0.08 7.81
C PHE A 116 -31.55 0.02 7.42
N ILE A 117 -32.41 0.55 8.29
CA ILE A 117 -33.88 0.51 8.12
C ILE A 117 -34.40 1.95 8.10
N ILE A 118 -35.31 2.24 7.17
CA ILE A 118 -36.02 3.53 7.08
C ILE A 118 -37.53 3.30 7.09
N ALA A 119 -38.24 4.01 7.97
CA ALA A 119 -39.69 3.98 8.00
C ALA A 119 -40.25 4.79 6.83
N LEU A 120 -41.00 4.13 5.93
CA LEU A 120 -41.64 4.77 4.77
C LEU A 120 -42.98 5.42 5.12
N VAL A 121 -43.66 4.89 6.12
CA VAL A 121 -44.97 5.34 6.61
C VAL A 121 -44.95 5.28 8.13
N GLY A 122 -45.41 6.33 8.81
CA GLY A 122 -45.48 6.39 10.27
C GLY A 122 -46.34 7.56 10.75
N LEU A 123 -46.86 7.45 11.98
CA LEU A 123 -47.62 8.49 12.67
C LEU A 123 -46.69 9.58 13.23
N TYR A 124 -45.91 10.33 12.44
CA TYR A 124 -45.24 11.52 12.99
C TYR A 124 -44.71 12.55 11.96
N PRO A 125 -44.78 13.87 12.27
CA PRO A 125 -45.57 14.45 13.35
C PRO A 125 -47.05 14.49 12.96
N SER A 126 -47.92 14.09 13.87
CA SER A 126 -49.34 14.48 13.82
C SER A 126 -49.38 16.01 13.90
N ARG A 127 -49.54 16.67 12.75
CA ARG A 127 -49.83 18.09 12.70
C ARG A 127 -51.35 18.23 12.88
N SER A 128 -51.75 18.85 13.99
CA SER A 128 -53.09 19.45 14.14
C SER A 128 -53.26 20.57 13.13
#